data_AF-M3ZKN9-F1
#
_entry.id   AF-M3ZKN9-F1
#
_cell.length_a   1.000
_cell.length_b   1.000
_cell.length_c   1.000
_cell.angle_alpha   90.00
_cell.angle_beta   90.00
_cell.angle_gamma   90.00
#
_symmetry.space_group_name_H-M   'P 1'
#
loop_
_entity.id
_entity.type
_entity.pdbx_description
1 polymer ?
#
loop_
_entity_poly.entity_id
_entity_poly.type
_entity_poly.pdbx_seq_one_letter_code
_entity_poly.pdbx_strand_id
1 'polypeptide(L)'
;MASLIKMGMFKKVSLFDYQAMCKNSHHHASSARPLLSPFYMILALMRWLFSNALMFVLDFNFCGLWHSDYFVDAKAGYHTSHKQKKVDALQPCDTAYPGFMYDSSVREANSLIKCGRCQKMFVVQQVPDSNLVLVVTQATCDCSRQFGPILLQPKEIKYNATVKCNRMKSQKVRRRPESCHSYHPKEDAKDCGGASAISMSLCLFAASLLFSVLLQWT
;
A
#
# COMPACT_ATOMS: atom_id res chain seq x y z
N MET A 1 28.51 14.21 10.39
CA MET A 1 28.48 12.89 9.73
C MET A 1 29.01 12.91 8.29
N ALA A 2 28.45 13.72 7.38
CA ALA A 2 28.88 13.75 5.97
C ALA A 2 30.41 13.93 5.78
N SER A 3 31.03 14.84 6.55
CA SER A 3 32.48 15.03 6.53
C SER A 3 33.27 13.80 7.01
N LEU A 4 32.76 13.06 8.01
CA LEU A 4 33.43 11.85 8.52
C LEU A 4 33.40 10.71 7.49
N ILE A 5 32.35 10.64 6.68
CA ILE A 5 32.28 9.70 5.55
C ILE A 5 33.30 10.10 4.48
N LYS A 6 33.41 11.40 4.18
CA LYS A 6 34.39 11.91 3.21
C LYS A 6 35.84 11.66 3.65
N MET A 7 36.11 11.71 4.96
CA MET A 7 37.42 11.43 5.55
C MET A 7 37.72 9.93 5.66
N GLY A 8 36.79 9.05 5.32
CA GLY A 8 36.97 7.59 5.37
C GLY A 8 36.78 6.96 6.76
N MET A 9 36.56 7.75 7.81
CA MET A 9 36.34 7.24 9.18
C MET A 9 35.05 6.40 9.29
N PHE A 10 34.04 6.71 8.48
CA PHE A 10 32.82 5.91 8.39
C PHE A 10 32.54 5.49 6.96
N LYS A 11 32.31 4.19 6.75
CA LYS A 11 31.86 3.63 5.48
C LYS A 11 30.34 3.52 5.45
N LYS A 12 29.72 4.18 4.48
CA LYS A 12 28.28 4.05 4.21
C LYS A 12 28.01 2.77 3.43
N VAL A 13 27.13 1.91 3.95
CA VAL A 13 26.67 0.67 3.31
C VAL A 13 25.15 0.71 3.19
N SER A 14 24.61 0.37 2.02
CA SER A 14 23.15 0.23 1.85
C SER A 14 22.73 -1.19 2.25
N LEU A 15 21.87 -1.29 3.25
CA LEU A 15 21.26 -2.56 3.68
C LEU A 15 19.89 -2.69 3.01
N PHE A 16 19.58 -3.91 2.56
CA PHE A 16 18.35 -4.23 1.85
C PHE A 16 17.54 -5.23 2.66
N ASP A 17 16.29 -4.90 2.94
CA ASP A 17 15.30 -5.79 3.55
C ASP A 17 14.24 -6.16 2.50
N TYR A 18 14.20 -7.45 2.14
CA TYR A 18 13.30 -8.04 1.15
C TYR A 18 12.00 -8.58 1.78
N GLN A 19 11.83 -8.45 3.10
CA GLN A 19 10.67 -8.95 3.85
C GLN A 19 9.92 -7.82 4.58
N ALA A 20 10.19 -6.57 4.22
CA ALA A 20 9.54 -5.43 4.83
C ALA A 20 8.06 -5.31 4.42
N MET A 21 7.29 -4.58 5.23
CA MET A 21 5.88 -4.30 5.00
C MET A 21 5.68 -2.80 4.78
N CYS A 22 5.23 -2.39 3.60
CA CYS A 22 5.01 -0.99 3.24
C CYS A 22 3.53 -0.67 3.17
N LYS A 23 3.19 0.59 3.46
CA LYS A 23 1.85 1.11 3.23
C LYS A 23 1.59 1.20 1.74
N ASN A 24 0.44 0.69 1.30
CA ASN A 24 0.06 0.80 -0.09
C ASN A 24 -0.18 2.28 -0.45
N SER A 25 0.67 2.87 -1.28
CA SER A 25 0.47 4.24 -1.80
C SER A 25 -0.48 4.27 -2.99
N HIS A 26 -0.93 3.12 -3.49
CA HIS A 26 -1.85 3.07 -4.62
C HIS A 26 -3.25 3.46 -4.14
N HIS A 27 -3.73 4.58 -4.66
CA HIS A 27 -5.16 4.87 -4.70
C HIS A 27 -5.84 3.66 -5.34
N HIS A 28 -6.65 2.95 -4.55
CA HIS A 28 -7.52 1.92 -5.07
C HIS A 28 -8.47 2.56 -6.08
N ALA A 29 -8.13 2.54 -7.36
CA ALA A 29 -9.13 2.50 -8.40
C ALA A 29 -9.74 1.10 -8.30
N SER A 30 -10.73 0.97 -7.41
CA SER A 30 -11.49 -0.27 -7.24
C SER A 30 -12.04 -0.66 -8.61
N SER A 31 -11.37 -1.60 -9.27
CA SER A 31 -11.73 -2.07 -10.61
C SER A 31 -12.89 -3.07 -10.54
N ALA A 32 -13.25 -3.49 -9.33
CA ALA A 32 -14.51 -4.14 -9.04
C ALA A 32 -15.58 -3.08 -8.79
N ARG A 33 -16.14 -2.51 -9.87
CA ARG A 33 -17.53 -2.05 -9.78
C ARG A 33 -18.40 -3.31 -9.81
N PRO A 34 -19.23 -3.59 -8.78
CA PRO A 34 -20.22 -4.64 -8.95
C PRO A 34 -21.11 -4.19 -10.11
N LEU A 35 -21.26 -5.02 -11.14
CA LEU A 35 -22.06 -4.73 -12.34
C LEU A 35 -23.50 -4.26 -12.03
N LEU A 36 -23.97 -4.45 -10.79
CA LEU A 36 -25.27 -4.02 -10.28
C LEU A 36 -25.33 -2.59 -9.70
N SER A 37 -24.25 -1.80 -9.74
CA SER A 37 -24.28 -0.41 -9.24
C SER A 37 -25.42 0.47 -9.78
N PRO A 38 -25.84 0.41 -11.07
CA PRO A 38 -26.96 1.21 -11.54
C PRO A 38 -28.30 0.76 -10.95
N PHE A 39 -28.50 -0.55 -10.73
CA PHE A 39 -29.74 -1.08 -10.14
C PHE A 39 -29.90 -0.68 -8.68
N TYR A 40 -28.81 -0.68 -7.90
CA TYR A 40 -28.86 -0.18 -6.52
C TYR A 40 -29.16 1.32 -6.46
N MET A 41 -28.66 2.10 -7.42
CA MET A 41 -28.97 3.53 -7.51
C MET A 41 -30.45 3.77 -7.86
N ILE A 42 -31.01 2.98 -8.78
CA ILE A 42 -32.44 3.02 -9.13
C ILE A 42 -33.31 2.59 -7.93
N LEU A 43 -32.97 1.49 -7.26
CA LEU A 43 -33.71 1.04 -6.07
C LEU A 43 -33.65 2.05 -4.92
N ALA A 44 -32.51 2.72 -4.71
CA ALA A 44 -32.39 3.79 -3.73
C ALA A 44 -33.26 5.00 -4.10
N LEU A 45 -33.30 5.37 -5.39
CA LEU A 45 -34.15 6.46 -5.88
C LEU A 45 -35.64 6.11 -5.75
N MET A 46 -36.03 4.87 -6.06
CA MET A 46 -37.39 4.38 -5.84
C MET A 46 -37.76 4.40 -4.36
N ARG A 47 -36.89 3.91 -3.47
CA ARG A 47 -37.12 3.95 -2.02
C ARG A 47 -37.23 5.37 -1.49
N TRP A 48 -36.41 6.29 -1.98
CA TRP A 48 -36.50 7.72 -1.65
C TRP A 48 -37.81 8.32 -2.15
N LEU A 49 -38.22 8.04 -3.39
CA LEU A 49 -39.48 8.51 -3.95
C LEU A 49 -40.68 8.01 -3.14
N PHE A 50 -40.70 6.71 -2.80
CA PHE A 50 -41.74 6.11 -1.96
C PHE A 50 -41.77 6.69 -0.55
N SER A 51 -40.61 6.96 0.06
CA SER A 51 -40.55 7.60 1.38
C SER A 51 -41.13 9.01 1.35
N ASN A 52 -40.83 9.80 0.32
CA ASN A 52 -41.38 11.14 0.18
C ASN A 52 -42.87 11.11 -0.20
N ALA A 53 -43.30 10.16 -1.02
CA ALA A 53 -44.72 9.98 -1.33
C ALA A 53 -45.52 9.55 -0.09
N LEU A 54 -44.97 8.68 0.75
CA LEU A 54 -45.59 8.27 2.01
C LEU A 54 -45.68 9.45 2.98
N MET A 55 -44.60 10.22 3.15
CA MET A 55 -44.63 11.45 3.95
C MET A 55 -45.64 12.46 3.40
N PHE A 56 -45.66 12.67 2.09
CA PHE A 56 -46.62 13.55 1.44
C PHE A 56 -48.05 13.07 1.65
N VAL A 57 -48.35 11.77 1.57
CA VAL A 57 -49.69 11.22 1.84
C VAL A 57 -50.06 11.32 3.33
N LEU A 58 -49.11 11.14 4.24
CA LEU A 58 -49.31 11.37 5.67
C LEU A 58 -49.61 12.84 5.96
N ASP A 59 -48.90 13.77 5.31
CA ASP A 59 -49.09 15.22 5.42
C ASP A 59 -50.37 15.69 4.69
N PHE A 60 -50.76 15.04 3.59
CA PHE A 60 -52.00 15.31 2.84
C PHE A 60 -53.24 14.63 3.44
N ASN A 61 -53.09 13.80 4.48
CA ASN A 61 -54.21 13.28 5.22
C ASN A 61 -54.85 14.48 5.96
N PHE A 62 -56.11 14.76 5.63
CA PHE A 62 -56.86 16.01 5.82
C PHE A 62 -56.94 16.60 7.26
N CYS A 63 -56.20 16.06 8.23
CA CYS A 63 -56.12 16.56 9.60
C CYS A 63 -55.06 17.65 9.81
N GLY A 64 -54.20 17.96 8.82
CA GLY A 64 -53.22 19.06 8.89
C GLY A 64 -53.76 20.44 8.53
N LEU A 65 -54.99 20.53 7.98
CA LEU A 65 -55.61 21.82 7.61
C LEU A 65 -56.21 22.55 8.82
N TRP A 66 -56.26 21.93 10.02
CA TRP A 66 -56.92 22.51 11.20
C TRP A 66 -56.24 22.23 12.55
N HIS A 67 -54.91 22.07 12.60
CA HIS A 67 -54.18 22.42 13.82
C HIS A 67 -52.76 22.88 13.53
N SER A 68 -52.59 24.19 13.73
CA SER A 68 -51.33 24.88 13.99
C SER A 68 -50.61 24.23 15.17
N ASP A 69 -49.28 24.14 15.05
CA ASP A 69 -48.30 23.86 16.11
C ASP A 69 -48.16 22.38 16.55
N TYR A 70 -46.99 21.78 16.34
CA TYR A 70 -45.86 21.87 17.27
C TYR A 70 -44.60 21.31 16.62
N PHE A 71 -43.57 22.14 16.61
CA PHE A 71 -42.19 21.82 16.27
C PHE A 71 -41.64 20.77 17.25
N VAL A 72 -41.23 19.61 16.73
CA VAL A 72 -40.35 18.69 17.46
C VAL A 72 -39.19 18.33 16.54
N ASP A 73 -38.06 19.00 16.76
CA ASP A 73 -36.77 18.65 16.20
C ASP A 73 -36.33 17.30 16.78
N ALA A 74 -36.65 16.21 16.08
CA ALA A 74 -36.15 14.89 16.41
C ALA A 74 -34.68 14.78 15.97
N LYS A 75 -33.78 15.29 16.82
CA LYS A 75 -32.35 15.07 16.69
C LYS A 75 -32.05 13.58 16.92
N ALA A 76 -32.09 12.80 15.85
CA ALA A 76 -31.66 11.41 15.83
C ALA A 76 -30.14 11.34 16.03
N GLY A 77 -29.72 11.41 17.31
CA GLY A 77 -28.34 11.24 17.74
C GLY A 77 -27.89 9.79 17.64
N TYR A 78 -27.72 9.27 16.42
CA TYR A 78 -26.93 8.05 16.18
C TYR A 78 -25.44 8.41 16.11
N HIS A 79 -24.86 8.73 17.26
CA HIS A 79 -23.40 8.77 17.41
C HIS A 79 -22.90 7.47 18.03
N THR A 80 -22.84 6.41 17.22
CA THR A 80 -21.86 5.33 17.40
C THR A 80 -21.11 5.12 16.09
N SER A 81 -20.47 6.20 15.63
CA SER A 81 -19.34 6.07 14.70
C SER A 81 -18.20 5.40 15.48
N HIS A 82 -18.22 4.07 15.54
CA HIS A 82 -16.98 3.33 15.60
C HIS A 82 -16.20 3.74 14.33
N LYS A 83 -15.38 4.78 14.44
CA LYS A 83 -14.27 5.01 13.52
C LYS A 83 -13.40 3.77 13.65
N GLN A 84 -13.71 2.74 12.87
CA GLN A 84 -12.74 1.73 12.53
C GLN A 84 -11.58 2.51 11.96
N LYS A 85 -10.52 2.64 12.75
CA LYS A 85 -9.26 3.19 12.31
C LYS A 85 -8.87 2.28 11.16
N LYS A 86 -9.07 2.73 9.92
CA LYS A 86 -8.65 2.00 8.72
C LYS A 86 -7.16 1.73 8.93
N VAL A 87 -6.84 0.51 9.33
CA VAL A 87 -5.46 0.05 9.36
C VAL A 87 -5.09 -0.01 7.90
N ASP A 88 -4.22 0.91 7.47
CA ASP A 88 -3.73 0.95 6.10
C ASP A 88 -3.24 -0.46 5.75
N ALA A 89 -3.79 -1.04 4.68
CA ALA A 89 -3.38 -2.36 4.24
C ALA A 89 -1.87 -2.32 3.94
N LEU A 90 -1.11 -3.09 4.72
CA LEU A 90 0.32 -3.28 4.51
C LEU A 90 0.54 -4.37 3.47
N GLN A 91 1.49 -4.16 2.57
CA GLN A 91 1.88 -5.13 1.55
C GLN A 91 3.38 -5.44 1.66
N PRO A 92 3.81 -6.68 1.36
CA PRO A 92 5.23 -7.00 1.25
C PRO A 92 5.92 -6.09 0.22
N CYS A 93 7.05 -5.50 0.62
CA CYS A 93 7.84 -4.59 -0.20
C CYS A 93 9.33 -4.75 0.11
N ASP A 94 10.16 -4.23 -0.79
CA ASP A 94 11.60 -4.14 -0.57
C ASP A 94 11.95 -2.75 -0.04
N THR A 95 12.72 -2.69 1.05
CA THR A 95 13.21 -1.43 1.61
C THR A 95 14.73 -1.39 1.65
N ALA A 96 15.29 -0.19 1.49
CA ALA A 96 16.69 0.07 1.77
C ALA A 96 16.84 1.11 2.87
N TYR A 97 17.82 0.89 3.73
CA TYR A 97 18.25 1.86 4.73
C TYR A 97 19.77 1.97 4.76
N PRO A 98 20.32 3.17 5.05
CA PRO A 98 21.76 3.35 5.15
C PRO A 98 22.27 2.81 6.50
N GLY A 99 23.22 1.89 6.44
CA GLY A 99 24.09 1.50 7.55
C GLY A 99 25.42 2.25 7.49
N PHE A 100 26.05 2.44 8.65
CA PHE A 100 27.38 3.04 8.77
C PHE A 100 28.29 2.11 9.55
N MET A 101 29.43 1.76 8.96
CA MET A 101 30.47 0.98 9.60
C MET A 101 31.64 1.89 9.93
N TYR A 102 32.12 1.81 11.16
CA TYR A 102 33.34 2.51 11.58
C TYR A 102 34.57 1.80 11.02
N ASP A 103 35.51 2.58 10.49
CA ASP A 103 36.80 2.08 10.03
C ASP A 103 37.87 2.36 11.09
N SER A 104 38.45 1.30 11.66
CA SER A 104 39.43 1.38 12.76
C SER A 104 40.81 1.86 12.33
N SER A 105 41.07 2.00 11.02
CA SER A 105 42.33 2.55 10.51
C SER A 105 42.50 4.03 10.87
N VAL A 106 41.41 4.78 11.03
CA VAL A 106 41.41 6.21 11.38
C VAL A 106 40.95 6.38 12.83
N ARG A 107 41.91 6.47 13.75
CA ARG A 107 41.64 6.65 15.19
C ARG A 107 41.21 8.07 15.56
N GLU A 108 41.75 9.04 14.84
CA GLU A 108 41.53 10.46 15.10
C GLU A 108 41.26 11.20 13.79
N ALA A 109 40.26 12.09 13.83
CA ALA A 109 39.89 12.91 12.69
C ALA A 109 39.52 14.31 13.18
N ASN A 110 40.27 15.32 12.72
CA ASN A 110 39.99 16.72 12.97
C ASN A 110 39.89 17.45 11.64
N SER A 111 38.89 18.30 11.48
CA SER A 111 38.86 19.22 10.35
C SER A 111 37.92 20.40 10.60
N LEU A 112 37.94 21.33 9.64
CA LEU A 112 37.08 22.49 9.61
C LEU A 112 35.99 22.31 8.55
N ILE A 113 34.73 22.42 8.95
CA ILE A 113 33.57 22.39 8.06
C ILE A 113 33.24 23.84 7.68
N LYS A 114 33.30 24.16 6.38
CA LYS A 114 32.82 25.45 5.85
C LYS A 114 31.30 25.38 5.68
N CYS A 115 30.58 26.25 6.39
CA CYS A 115 29.12 26.34 6.42
C CYS A 115 28.64 27.65 5.77
N GLY A 116 29.03 27.86 4.52
CA GLY A 116 28.81 29.13 3.80
C GLY A 116 29.69 30.25 4.35
N ARG A 117 29.12 31.12 5.22
CA ARG A 117 29.79 32.31 5.76
C ARG A 117 30.53 32.08 7.09
N CYS A 118 30.31 30.93 7.74
CA CYS A 118 31.02 30.56 8.96
C CYS A 118 31.74 29.23 8.78
N GLN A 119 32.68 28.97 9.69
CA GLN A 119 33.43 27.72 9.74
C GLN A 119 33.24 27.08 11.12
N LYS A 120 33.11 25.76 11.15
CA LYS A 120 32.89 24.98 12.36
C LYS A 120 33.98 23.92 12.46
N MET A 121 34.80 23.98 13.51
CA MET A 121 35.76 22.91 13.77
C MET A 121 35.10 21.74 14.48
N PHE A 122 35.62 20.56 14.21
CA PHE A 122 35.32 19.36 14.97
C PHE A 122 36.59 18.54 15.18
N VAL A 123 36.59 17.79 16.28
CA VAL A 123 37.59 16.78 16.61
C VAL A 123 36.82 15.51 16.94
N VAL A 124 37.27 14.40 16.38
CA VAL A 124 36.73 13.08 16.64
C VAL A 124 37.85 12.16 17.07
N GLN A 125 37.64 11.45 18.17
CA GLN A 125 38.61 10.52 18.74
C GLN A 125 37.89 9.24 19.17
N GLN A 126 38.49 8.09 18.84
CA GLN A 126 38.01 6.80 19.33
C GLN A 126 38.25 6.66 20.84
N VAL A 127 37.26 6.15 21.57
CA VAL A 127 37.42 5.81 22.98
C VAL A 127 38.11 4.44 23.07
N PRO A 128 39.25 4.31 23.78
CA PRO A 128 39.98 3.04 23.92
C PRO A 128 39.07 1.89 24.37
N ASP A 129 39.37 0.69 23.89
CA ASP A 129 38.69 -0.56 24.26
C ASP A 129 37.15 -0.56 24.10
N SER A 130 36.64 0.26 23.17
CA SER A 130 35.21 0.35 22.89
C SER A 130 34.89 0.63 21.42
N ASN A 131 33.61 0.47 21.08
CA ASN A 131 33.04 0.90 19.80
C ASN A 131 32.59 2.38 19.81
N LEU A 132 32.88 3.12 20.89
CA LEU A 132 32.44 4.48 21.07
C LEU A 132 33.43 5.46 20.47
N VAL A 133 32.88 6.58 20.01
CA VAL A 133 33.63 7.66 19.37
C VAL A 133 33.20 8.98 19.99
N LEU A 134 34.14 9.72 20.54
CA LEU A 134 33.92 11.04 21.11
C LEU A 134 34.01 12.09 20.00
N VAL A 135 32.94 12.88 19.85
CA VAL A 135 32.86 13.96 18.86
C VAL A 135 32.72 15.30 19.59
N VAL A 136 33.69 16.18 19.42
CA VAL A 136 33.68 17.54 19.96
C VAL A 136 33.49 18.51 18.80
N THR A 137 32.50 19.40 18.89
CA THR A 137 32.25 20.41 17.84
C THR A 137 32.01 21.79 18.44
N GLN A 138 32.39 22.83 17.72
CA GLN A 138 32.06 24.20 18.11
C GLN A 138 30.55 24.49 17.96
N ALA A 139 29.96 25.15 18.95
CA ALA A 139 28.54 25.51 18.97
C ALA A 139 28.21 26.83 18.25
N THR A 140 29.22 27.57 17.77
CA THR A 140 29.08 28.96 17.29
C THR A 140 28.43 29.11 15.90
N CYS A 141 28.38 28.04 15.10
CA CYS A 141 27.94 28.07 13.70
C CYS A 141 26.94 26.94 13.45
N ASP A 142 25.73 27.27 12.96
CA ASP A 142 24.71 26.30 12.55
C ASP A 142 24.86 25.93 11.08
N CYS A 143 25.17 24.65 10.83
CA CYS A 143 25.43 24.10 9.51
C CYS A 143 24.25 23.28 8.95
N SER A 144 23.10 23.27 9.65
CA SER A 144 21.95 22.41 9.32
C SER A 144 21.34 22.71 7.95
N ARG A 145 21.46 23.95 7.45
CA ARG A 145 20.96 24.35 6.13
C ARG A 145 21.76 23.74 4.97
N GLN A 146 23.07 23.56 5.15
CA GLN A 146 23.95 23.03 4.09
C GLN A 146 24.06 21.51 4.15
N PHE A 147 24.08 20.95 5.36
CA PHE A 147 24.15 19.51 5.58
C PHE A 147 22.85 19.05 6.24
N GLY A 148 21.91 18.57 5.42
CA GLY A 148 20.65 18.03 5.89
C GLY A 148 20.83 16.78 6.77
N PRO A 149 19.82 16.44 7.60
CA PRO A 149 19.88 15.26 8.45
C PRO A 149 19.98 13.99 7.62
N ILE A 150 20.87 13.08 8.03
CA ILE A 150 20.96 11.75 7.43
C ILE A 150 19.92 10.87 8.11
N LEU A 151 18.81 10.61 7.42
CA LEU A 151 17.74 9.77 7.93
C LEU A 151 18.16 8.28 7.88
N LEU A 152 17.93 7.58 8.97
CA LEU A 152 18.10 6.12 9.09
C LEU A 152 16.80 5.35 8.76
N GLN A 153 15.75 6.05 8.36
CA GLN A 153 14.45 5.44 8.10
C GLN A 153 14.49 4.57 6.83
N PRO A 154 13.80 3.41 6.85
CA PRO A 154 13.70 2.55 5.68
C PRO A 154 12.93 3.26 4.58
N LYS A 155 13.49 3.21 3.37
CA LYS A 155 12.86 3.76 2.17
C LYS A 155 12.50 2.63 1.23
N GLU A 156 11.25 2.61 0.78
CA GLU A 156 10.78 1.67 -0.24
C GLU A 156 11.58 1.84 -1.54
N ILE A 157 12.04 0.72 -2.10
CA ILE A 157 12.77 0.68 -3.36
C ILE A 157 11.79 0.39 -4.49
N LYS A 158 11.71 1.31 -5.45
CA LYS A 158 11.01 1.08 -6.71
C LYS A 158 12.03 0.66 -7.76
N TYR A 159 11.98 -0.61 -8.17
CA TYR A 159 12.91 -1.13 -9.17
C TYR A 159 12.53 -0.69 -10.57
N ASN A 160 13.49 -0.07 -11.26
CA ASN A 160 13.39 0.13 -12.70
C ASN A 160 13.61 -1.21 -13.43
N ALA A 161 12.98 -1.39 -14.59
CA ALA A 161 13.09 -2.61 -15.39
C ALA A 161 14.55 -3.00 -15.71
N THR A 162 15.42 -1.99 -15.92
CA THR A 162 16.85 -2.17 -16.17
C THR A 162 17.61 -2.78 -14.99
N VAL A 163 17.28 -2.40 -13.75
CA VAL A 163 17.94 -2.91 -12.53
C VAL A 163 17.61 -4.39 -12.33
N LYS A 164 16.36 -4.78 -12.60
CA LYS A 164 15.93 -6.18 -12.55
C LYS A 164 16.71 -7.03 -13.56
N CYS A 165 16.89 -6.54 -14.77
CA CYS A 165 17.67 -7.20 -15.83
C CYS A 165 19.13 -7.39 -15.43
N ASN A 166 19.79 -6.32 -14.94
CA ASN A 166 21.18 -6.39 -14.49
C ASN A 166 21.38 -7.41 -13.37
N ARG A 167 20.43 -7.50 -12.43
CA ARG A 167 20.45 -8.52 -11.36
C ARG A 167 20.31 -9.95 -11.89
N MET A 168 19.53 -10.15 -12.96
CA MET A 168 19.43 -11.47 -13.60
C MET A 168 20.74 -11.87 -14.30
N LYS A 169 21.50 -10.91 -14.82
CA LYS A 169 22.82 -11.17 -15.41
C LYS A 169 23.86 -11.56 -14.37
N SER A 170 23.77 -11.00 -13.16
CA SER A 170 24.69 -11.26 -12.05
C SER A 170 24.14 -12.28 -11.03
N GLN A 171 23.43 -13.32 -11.48
CA GLN A 171 22.89 -14.32 -10.57
C GLN A 171 24.00 -15.04 -9.81
N LYS A 172 23.74 -15.34 -8.53
CA LYS A 172 24.61 -16.22 -7.73
C LYS A 172 24.64 -17.60 -8.36
N VAL A 173 25.78 -18.27 -8.32
CA VAL A 173 25.92 -19.65 -8.78
C VAL A 173 24.92 -20.53 -8.03
N ARG A 174 24.08 -21.27 -8.78
CA ARG A 174 23.15 -22.26 -8.25
C ARG A 174 23.54 -23.62 -8.78
N ARG A 175 23.67 -24.61 -7.91
CA ARG A 175 23.84 -26.02 -8.33
C ARG A 175 22.46 -26.56 -8.70
N ARG A 176 22.34 -27.14 -9.90
CA ARG A 176 21.14 -27.88 -10.29
C ARG A 176 21.16 -29.28 -9.66
N PRO A 177 19.98 -29.89 -9.44
CA PRO A 177 19.90 -31.33 -9.15
C PRO A 177 20.65 -32.15 -10.21
N GLU A 178 21.22 -33.29 -9.82
CA GLU A 178 22.02 -34.14 -10.72
C GLU A 178 21.16 -34.90 -11.73
N SER A 179 19.98 -35.35 -11.32
CA SER A 179 18.99 -35.96 -12.21
C SER A 179 17.68 -35.18 -12.22
N CYS A 180 17.02 -35.18 -13.37
CA CYS A 180 15.66 -34.67 -13.55
C CYS A 180 14.86 -35.76 -14.25
N HIS A 181 13.90 -36.36 -13.53
CA HIS A 181 13.02 -37.40 -14.06
C HIS A 181 11.69 -36.76 -14.45
N SER A 182 11.61 -36.21 -15.65
CA SER A 182 10.43 -35.50 -16.16
C SER A 182 9.40 -36.42 -16.82
N TYR A 183 9.72 -37.70 -16.98
CA TYR A 183 8.90 -38.67 -17.70
C TYR A 183 9.00 -40.03 -17.03
N HIS A 184 7.86 -40.67 -16.84
CA HIS A 184 7.79 -42.06 -16.40
C HIS A 184 6.99 -42.90 -17.41
N PRO A 185 7.44 -44.09 -17.83
CA PRO A 185 6.78 -44.89 -18.86
C PRO A 185 5.40 -45.43 -18.46
N LYS A 186 5.08 -45.44 -17.16
CA LYS A 186 3.73 -45.76 -16.65
C LYS A 186 2.85 -44.52 -16.43
N GLU A 187 3.33 -43.34 -16.80
CA GLU A 187 2.54 -42.10 -16.73
C GLU A 187 1.58 -42.05 -17.93
N ASP A 188 0.28 -41.97 -17.66
CA ASP A 188 -0.73 -41.80 -18.70
C ASP A 188 -1.07 -40.32 -18.86
N ALA A 189 -0.56 -39.72 -19.94
CA ALA A 189 -0.81 -38.32 -20.28
C ALA A 189 -2.12 -38.10 -21.06
N LYS A 190 -2.93 -39.15 -21.27
CA LYS A 190 -4.19 -39.07 -22.04
C LYS A 190 -5.38 -38.61 -21.21
N ASP A 191 -5.30 -38.69 -19.88
CA ASP A 191 -6.30 -38.11 -18.97
C ASP A 191 -6.12 -36.58 -18.90
N CYS A 192 -6.43 -35.91 -20.01
CA CYS A 192 -6.70 -34.48 -19.96
C CYS A 192 -8.07 -34.29 -19.32
N GLY A 193 -8.14 -33.58 -18.18
CA GLY A 193 -9.39 -33.34 -17.46
C GLY A 193 -10.49 -32.84 -18.39
N GLY A 194 -11.43 -33.72 -18.73
CA GLY A 194 -12.58 -33.40 -19.55
C GLY A 194 -13.53 -32.53 -18.74
N ALA A 195 -13.50 -31.22 -18.96
CA ALA A 195 -14.53 -30.35 -18.42
C ALA A 195 -15.83 -30.57 -19.21
N SER A 196 -16.94 -30.73 -18.51
CA SER A 196 -18.26 -30.66 -19.11
C SER A 196 -18.49 -29.23 -19.62
N ALA A 197 -18.56 -29.07 -20.94
CA ALA A 197 -19.03 -27.82 -21.53
C ALA A 197 -20.51 -27.65 -21.18
N ILE A 198 -20.86 -26.53 -20.56
CA ILE A 198 -22.25 -26.18 -20.29
C ILE A 198 -22.90 -25.86 -21.64
N SER A 199 -23.55 -26.84 -22.27
CA SER A 199 -24.35 -26.63 -23.47
C SER A 199 -25.74 -26.14 -23.05
N MET A 200 -26.18 -24.99 -23.55
CA MET A 200 -27.57 -24.58 -23.39
C MET A 200 -28.49 -25.55 -24.12
N SER A 201 -29.38 -26.22 -23.39
CA SER A 201 -30.44 -27.02 -23.99
C SER A 201 -31.38 -26.09 -24.77
N LEU A 202 -31.36 -26.22 -26.10
CA LEU A 202 -32.24 -25.48 -27.03
C LEU A 202 -33.72 -25.66 -26.65
N CYS A 203 -34.08 -26.83 -26.12
CA CYS A 203 -35.44 -27.11 -25.67
C CYS A 203 -35.84 -26.28 -24.45
N LEU A 204 -34.96 -26.11 -23.46
CA LEU A 204 -35.24 -25.27 -22.29
C LEU A 204 -35.34 -23.79 -22.66
N PHE A 205 -34.49 -23.32 -23.59
CA PHE A 205 -34.55 -21.95 -24.09
C PHE A 205 -35.85 -21.70 -24.87
N ALA A 206 -36.24 -22.61 -25.77
CA ALA A 206 -37.49 -22.51 -26.52
C ALA A 206 -38.72 -22.58 -25.61
N ALA A 207 -38.72 -23.46 -24.61
CA ALA A 207 -39.78 -23.54 -23.62
C ALA A 207 -39.90 -22.23 -22.83
N SER A 208 -38.78 -21.63 -22.40
CA SER A 208 -38.79 -20.36 -21.68
C SER A 208 -39.34 -19.21 -22.52
N LEU A 209 -39.03 -19.18 -23.82
CA LEU A 209 -39.57 -18.20 -24.76
C LEU A 209 -41.08 -18.40 -24.94
N LEU A 210 -41.54 -19.63 -25.13
CA LEU A 210 -42.98 -19.93 -25.24
C LEU A 210 -43.75 -19.54 -23.98
N PHE A 211 -43.21 -19.83 -22.79
CA PHE A 211 -43.82 -19.39 -21.53
C PHE A 211 -43.86 -17.86 -21.41
N SER A 212 -42.79 -17.16 -21.82
CA SER A 212 -42.77 -15.69 -21.77
C SER A 212 -43.78 -15.06 -22.74
N VAL A 213 -43.99 -15.66 -23.92
CA VAL A 213 -45.01 -15.20 -24.87
C VAL A 213 -46.41 -15.48 -24.32
N LEU A 214 -46.66 -16.66 -23.73
CA LEU A 214 -47.97 -16.98 -23.15
C LEU A 214 -48.34 -16.05 -21.99
N LEU A 215 -47.38 -15.70 -21.13
CA LEU A 215 -47.58 -14.73 -20.03
C LEU A 215 -47.81 -13.29 -20.49
N GLN A 216 -47.44 -12.94 -21.73
CA GLN A 216 -47.66 -11.61 -22.30
C GLN A 216 -49.03 -11.48 -22.98
N TRP A 217 -49.72 -12.61 -23.18
CA TRP A 217 -51.04 -12.71 -23.82
C TRP A 217 -52.16 -13.10 -22.85
N THR A 218 -51.86 -13.19 -21.55
CA THR A 218 -52.83 -13.28 -20.43
C THR A 218 -52.76 -12.03 -19.58
#